data_AF-T1CN97-F1
#
_entry.id   AF-T1CN97-F1
#
_cell.length_a   1.000
_cell.length_b   1.000
_cell.length_c   1.000
_cell.angle_alpha   90.00
_cell.angle_beta   90.00
_cell.angle_gamma   90.00
#
_symmetry.space_group_name_H-M   'P 1'
#
loop_
_entity.id
_entity.type
_entity.pdbx_description
1 polymer ?
#
loop_
_entity_poly.entity_id
_entity_poly.type
_entity_poly.pdbx_seq_one_letter_code
_entity_poly.pdbx_strand_id
1 'polypeptide(L)'
;MASIKAKVRDKTDRRYVGFSLDSVAEWINPVLRGWHAYFRHGNSSKKFATLNSYVHERMAILASNKYGLSGRNWATRFNYEWFTSLEVYRLTGTVRYGSAHAPR
;
A
#
# COMPACT_ATOMS: atom_id res chain seq x y z
N MET A 1 7.10 -14.49 3.13
CA MET A 1 6.35 -13.28 3.55
C MET A 1 7.23 -12.22 4.21
N ALA A 2 8.24 -12.60 5.01
CA ALA A 2 9.12 -11.65 5.68
C ALA A 2 9.90 -10.72 4.72
N SER A 3 10.49 -11.25 3.64
CA SER A 3 11.30 -10.46 2.69
C SER A 3 10.52 -9.30 2.05
N ILE A 4 9.30 -9.55 1.56
CA ILE A 4 8.48 -8.47 0.96
C ILE A 4 8.02 -7.44 2.00
N LYS A 5 7.65 -7.89 3.21
CA LYS A 5 7.29 -6.99 4.30
C LYS A 5 8.48 -6.13 4.74
N ALA A 6 9.69 -6.68 4.76
CA ALA A 6 10.91 -5.92 5.05
C ALA A 6 11.16 -4.82 3.99
N LYS A 7 10.99 -5.12 2.70
CA LYS A 7 11.08 -4.13 1.62
C LYS A 7 10.04 -3.02 1.76
N VAL A 8 8.78 -3.38 2.04
CA VAL A 8 7.71 -2.39 2.30
C VAL A 8 8.05 -1.53 3.51
N ARG A 9 8.56 -2.14 4.60
CA ARG A 9 8.94 -1.42 5.82
C ARG A 9 10.04 -0.40 5.56
N ASP A 10 11.09 -0.80 4.84
CA ASP A 10 12.20 0.07 4.45
C ASP A 10 11.70 1.25 3.60
N LYS A 11 10.84 0.99 2.61
CA LYS A 11 10.26 2.03 1.73
C LYS A 11 9.21 2.92 2.39
N THR A 12 8.73 2.56 3.57
CA THR A 12 7.79 3.34 4.39
C THR A 12 8.44 3.83 5.70
N ASP A 13 9.77 3.88 5.74
CA ASP A 13 10.47 4.32 6.94
C ASP A 13 10.23 5.82 7.22
N ARG A 14 10.33 6.19 8.51
CA ARG A 14 10.14 7.59 8.97
C ARG A 14 11.02 8.59 8.23
N ARG A 15 12.19 8.16 7.72
CA ARG A 15 13.09 9.03 6.93
C ARG A 15 12.42 9.63 5.70
N TYR A 16 11.33 9.01 5.22
CA TYR A 16 10.58 9.48 4.05
C TYR A 16 9.42 10.44 4.39
N VAL A 17 9.26 10.87 5.64
CA VAL A 17 8.23 11.83 6.05
C VAL A 17 8.27 13.14 5.25
N GLY A 18 9.45 13.56 4.78
CA GLY A 18 9.62 14.75 3.94
C GLY A 18 8.98 14.64 2.55
N PHE A 19 8.72 13.42 2.05
CA PHE A 19 8.15 13.20 0.72
C PHE A 19 6.62 13.19 0.74
N SER A 20 5.98 13.41 -0.41
CA SER A 20 4.53 13.19 -0.53
C SER A 20 4.21 11.71 -0.37
N LEU A 21 2.99 11.43 0.10
CA LEU A 21 2.54 10.05 0.27
C LEU A 21 2.40 9.34 -1.08
N ASP A 22 2.03 10.09 -2.12
CA ASP A 22 1.95 9.61 -3.50
C ASP A 22 3.32 9.17 -4.03
N SER A 23 4.39 9.94 -3.80
CA SER A 23 5.74 9.52 -4.20
C SER A 23 6.19 8.25 -3.47
N VAL A 24 5.81 8.07 -2.21
CA VAL A 24 6.12 6.84 -1.46
C VAL A 24 5.31 5.66 -2.00
N ALA A 25 4.05 5.88 -2.40
CA ALA A 25 3.23 4.89 -3.08
C ALA A 25 3.87 4.45 -4.41
N GLU A 26 4.33 5.41 -5.23
CA GLU A 26 5.05 5.14 -6.47
C GLU A 26 6.28 4.26 -6.28
N TRP A 27 7.04 4.46 -5.19
CA TRP A 27 8.22 3.63 -4.91
C TRP A 27 7.88 2.20 -4.48
N ILE A 28 6.73 2.00 -3.85
CA ILE A 28 6.28 0.68 -3.37
C ILE A 28 5.61 -0.10 -4.52
N ASN A 29 4.99 0.58 -5.48
CA ASN A 29 4.26 -0.04 -6.60
C ASN A 29 5.07 -1.08 -7.39
N PRO A 30 6.34 -0.84 -7.79
CA PRO A 30 7.18 -1.84 -8.46
C PRO A 30 7.47 -3.07 -7.60
N VAL A 31 7.63 -2.87 -6.28
CA VAL A 31 7.88 -3.95 -5.32
C VAL A 31 6.67 -4.88 -5.23
N LEU A 32 5.46 -4.30 -5.17
CA LEU A 32 4.21 -5.06 -5.18
C LEU A 32 4.00 -5.75 -6.53
N ARG A 33 4.22 -5.07 -7.67
CA ARG A 33 4.10 -5.65 -9.02
C ARG A 33 5.02 -6.86 -9.21
N GLY A 34 6.30 -6.73 -8.86
CA GLY A 34 7.24 -7.85 -8.92
C GLY A 34 6.81 -9.00 -8.02
N TRP A 35 6.31 -8.69 -6.82
CA TRP A 35 5.81 -9.71 -5.91
C TRP A 35 4.57 -10.44 -6.44
N HIS A 36 3.64 -9.72 -7.07
CA HIS A 36 2.47 -10.30 -7.73
C HIS A 36 2.88 -11.25 -8.87
N ALA A 37 3.87 -10.87 -9.68
CA ALA A 37 4.35 -11.68 -10.79
C ALA A 37 4.89 -13.06 -10.35
N TYR A 38 5.50 -13.16 -9.16
CA TYR A 38 5.93 -14.46 -8.61
C TYR A 38 4.77 -15.41 -8.31
N PHE A 39 3.59 -14.89 -7.98
CA PHE A 39 2.39 -15.68 -7.66
C PHE A 39 1.40 -15.76 -8.84
N ARG A 40 1.87 -15.47 -10.07
CA ARG A 40 1.05 -15.49 -11.30
C ARG A 40 0.37 -16.85 -11.54
N HIS A 41 0.94 -17.94 -11.03
CA HIS A 41 0.41 -19.29 -11.13
C HIS A 41 0.04 -19.80 -9.72
N GLY A 42 -1.25 -19.78 -9.38
CA GLY A 42 -1.81 -20.33 -8.13
C GLY A 42 -2.72 -19.37 -7.34
N ASN A 43 -3.55 -19.92 -6.44
CA ASN A 43 -4.47 -19.14 -5.59
C ASN A 43 -3.75 -18.57 -4.34
N SER A 44 -3.17 -17.37 -4.48
CA SER A 44 -2.45 -16.68 -3.40
C SER A 44 -3.23 -15.52 -2.77
N SER A 45 -4.56 -15.51 -2.91
CA SER A 45 -5.43 -14.41 -2.46
C SER A 45 -5.26 -14.05 -0.98
N LYS A 46 -5.11 -15.06 -0.10
CA LYS A 46 -4.84 -14.83 1.34
C LYS A 46 -3.52 -14.10 1.58
N LYS A 47 -2.50 -14.41 0.78
CA LYS A 47 -1.17 -13.79 0.86
C LYS A 47 -1.21 -12.35 0.37
N PHE A 48 -1.96 -12.09 -0.70
CA PHE A 48 -2.21 -10.74 -1.20
C PHE A 48 -2.97 -9.87 -0.21
N ALA A 49 -4.07 -10.37 0.37
CA ALA A 49 -4.82 -9.65 1.38
C ALA A 49 -3.95 -9.28 2.60
N THR A 50 -3.12 -10.22 3.06
CA THR A 50 -2.16 -9.99 4.15
C THR A 50 -1.14 -8.90 3.82
N LEU A 51 -0.59 -8.91 2.59
CA LEU A 51 0.37 -7.90 2.18
C LEU A 51 -0.29 -6.53 2.01
N ASN A 52 -1.49 -6.49 1.43
CA ASN A 52 -2.24 -5.26 1.22
C ASN A 52 -2.59 -4.57 2.54
N SER A 53 -3.08 -5.33 3.53
CA SER A 53 -3.32 -4.83 4.90
C SER A 53 -2.04 -4.28 5.54
N TYR A 54 -0.91 -4.97 5.35
CA TYR A 54 0.36 -4.49 5.87
C TYR A 54 0.85 -3.20 5.20
N VAL A 55 0.72 -3.07 3.87
CA VAL A 55 1.09 -1.84 3.15
C VAL A 55 0.22 -0.67 3.62
N HIS A 56 -1.08 -0.91 3.78
CA HIS A 56 -2.02 0.08 4.31
C HIS A 56 -1.60 0.57 5.71
N GLU A 57 -1.34 -0.35 6.64
CA GLU A 57 -0.87 -0.01 7.99
C GLU A 57 0.40 0.86 7.95
N ARG A 58 1.37 0.48 7.11
CA ARG A 58 2.64 1.19 6.98
C ARG A 58 2.49 2.60 6.38
N MET A 59 1.65 2.77 5.38
CA MET A 59 1.34 4.08 4.80
C MET A 59 0.63 4.97 5.83
N ALA A 60 -0.31 4.42 6.59
CA ALA A 60 -0.99 5.16 7.66
C ALA A 60 -0.02 5.59 8.77
N ILE A 61 0.93 4.73 9.17
CA ILE A 61 1.98 5.10 10.13
C ILE A 61 2.84 6.24 9.57
N LEU A 62 3.24 6.16 8.30
CA LEU A 62 4.02 7.23 7.67
C LEU A 62 3.25 8.55 7.63
N ALA A 63 1.97 8.51 7.26
CA ALA A 63 1.08 9.67 7.27
C ALA A 63 0.91 10.24 8.68
N SER A 64 0.71 9.41 9.70
CA SER A 64 0.67 9.85 11.09
C SER A 64 1.96 10.56 11.50
N ASN A 65 3.13 10.00 11.16
CA ASN A 65 4.40 10.65 11.43
C ASN A 65 4.55 11.98 10.68
N LYS A 66 4.07 12.04 9.42
CA LYS A 66 4.11 13.26 8.61
C LYS A 66 3.25 14.39 9.18
N TYR A 67 2.08 14.05 9.71
CA TYR A 67 1.14 15.03 10.26
C TYR A 67 1.25 15.19 11.78
N GLY A 68 2.26 14.60 12.43
CA GLY A 68 2.47 14.71 13.89
C GLY A 68 1.34 14.09 14.72
N LEU A 69 0.65 13.08 14.18
CA LEU A 69 -0.51 12.45 14.83
C LEU A 69 -0.05 11.30 15.75
N SER A 70 -0.64 11.24 16.94
CA SER A 70 -0.47 10.12 17.86
C SER A 70 -1.52 9.03 17.62
N GLY A 71 -1.24 7.83 18.13
CA GLY A 71 -2.18 6.70 18.13
C GLY A 71 -2.24 5.89 16.82
N ARG A 72 -3.17 4.93 16.79
CA ARG A 72 -3.38 4.02 15.66
C ARG A 72 -4.43 4.60 14.70
N ASN A 73 -3.95 5.24 13.63
CA ASN A 73 -4.82 5.96 12.70
C ASN A 73 -5.23 5.16 11.45
N TRP A 74 -4.73 3.94 11.25
CA TRP A 74 -5.03 3.09 10.09
C TRP A 74 -6.46 2.54 10.04
N ALA A 75 -7.17 2.53 11.17
CA ALA A 75 -8.57 2.10 11.25
C ALA A 75 -9.57 3.27 11.21
N THR A 76 -9.08 4.51 11.37
CA THR A 76 -9.92 5.70 11.56
C THR A 76 -9.63 6.74 10.48
N ARG A 77 -8.57 7.55 10.66
CA ARG A 77 -8.26 8.70 9.80
C ARG A 77 -7.71 8.29 8.44
N PHE A 78 -6.86 7.26 8.44
CA PHE A 78 -6.20 6.72 7.26
C PHE A 78 -6.79 5.35 6.97
N ASN A 79 -8.09 5.33 6.69
CA ASN A 79 -8.85 4.11 6.42
C ASN A 79 -8.52 3.52 5.03
N TYR A 80 -9.20 2.45 4.65
CA TYR A 80 -8.94 1.78 3.38
C TYR A 80 -9.31 2.65 2.16
N GLU A 81 -10.31 3.52 2.27
CA GLU A 81 -10.68 4.45 1.19
C GLU A 81 -9.57 5.47 0.93
N TRP A 82 -9.04 6.07 1.99
CA TRP A 82 -7.86 6.93 1.92
C TRP A 82 -6.65 6.20 1.33
N PHE A 83 -6.44 4.94 1.72
CA PHE A 83 -5.34 4.15 1.16
C PHE A 83 -5.52 3.92 -0.35
N THR A 84 -6.76 3.70 -0.79
CA THR A 84 -7.06 3.54 -2.22
C THR A 84 -7.00 4.83 -3.02
N SER A 85 -7.07 6.01 -2.39
CA SER A 85 -6.91 7.28 -3.09
C SER A 85 -5.46 7.64 -3.40
N LEU A 86 -4.47 7.00 -2.76
CA LEU A 86 -3.02 7.24 -2.95
C LEU A 86 -2.43 6.55 -4.20
N GLU A 87 -3.26 6.07 -5.13
CA GLU A 87 -2.85 5.32 -6.33
C GLU A 87 -1.89 4.14 -6.08
N VAL A 88 -1.95 3.53 -4.88
CA VAL A 88 -1.14 2.34 -4.56
C VAL A 88 -1.64 1.16 -5.39
N TYR A 89 -0.72 0.52 -6.11
CA TYR A 89 -0.97 -0.61 -7.01
C TYR A 89 -1.64 -1.77 -6.27
N ARG A 90 -2.83 -2.15 -6.75
CA ARG A 90 -3.65 -3.20 -6.15
C ARG A 90 -3.14 -4.60 -6.50
N LEU A 91 -2.84 -5.36 -5.45
CA LEU A 91 -2.56 -6.79 -5.51
C LEU A 91 -3.85 -7.62 -5.51
N THR A 92 -4.77 -7.35 -6.41
CA THR A 92 -5.97 -8.19 -6.59
C THR A 92 -5.68 -9.23 -7.66
N GLY A 93 -5.68 -10.52 -7.28
CA GLY A 93 -5.60 -11.63 -8.22
C GLY A 93 -6.75 -11.55 -9.22
N THR A 94 -6.43 -11.19 -10.46
CA THR A 94 -7.28 -11.26 -11.66
C THR A 94 -8.78 -10.98 -11.46
N VAL A 95 -9.15 -9.75 -11.11
CA VAL A 95 -10.41 -9.14 -11.59
C VAL A 95 -10.13 -7.66 -11.86
N ARG A 96 -10.32 -7.23 -13.10
CA ARG A 96 -10.43 -5.81 -13.44
C ARG A 96 -11.65 -5.25 -12.71
N TYR A 97 -11.44 -4.50 -11.65
CA TYR A 97 -12.30 -3.35 -11.42
C TYR A 97 -11.69 -2.21 -12.21
N GLY A 98 -12.23 -1.98 -13.41
CA GLY A 98 -11.99 -0.72 -14.09
C GLY A 98 -12.53 0.38 -13.18
N SER A 99 -11.64 1.17 -12.59
CA SER A 99 -11.99 2.52 -12.21
C SER A 99 -12.16 3.30 -13.50
N ALA A 100 -13.38 3.25 -14.03
CA ALA A 100 -13.84 4.21 -15.03
C ALA A 100 -13.83 5.58 -14.35
N HIS A 101 -12.74 6.32 -14.53
CA HIS A 101 -12.76 7.77 -14.39
C HIS A 101 -13.36 8.32 -15.69
N ALA A 102 -14.67 8.53 -15.70
CA ALA A 102 -15.29 9.44 -16.65
C ALA A 102 -15.17 10.86 -16.05
N PRO A 103 -14.44 11.79 -16.68
CA PRO A 103 -14.61 13.20 -16.35
C PRO A 103 -15.98 13.65 -16.87
N ARG A 104 -16.57 14.61 -16.13
CA ARG A 104 -17.88 15.23 -16.39
C ARG A 104 -17.99 15.82 -17.79
#